data_AF-A0A971MRN5-F1
#
_entry.id   AF-A0A971MRN5-F1
#
_cell.length_a   1.000
_cell.length_b   1.000
_cell.length_c   1.000
_cell.angle_alpha   90.00
_cell.angle_beta   90.00
_cell.angle_gamma   90.00
#
_symmetry.space_group_name_H-M   'P 1'
#
loop_
_entity.id
_entity.type
_entity.pdbx_description
1 polymer ?
#
loop_
_entity_poly.entity_id
_entity_poly.type
_entity_poly.pdbx_seq_one_letter_code
_entity_poly.pdbx_strand_id
1 'polypeptide(L)'
;MEKFKLIIVFILAIVAMSIWSSGLFAKKAELSIPKESFATPEKAIKYFLNALKENDFRKALAACAIEEYSQGFDFEAYTDRMDAFVFYASPAPSDYPLYVELTKYERMGQIAKKTKFFCYSLLATEKEYQTISNPSKERIAAFIRSSNPAGLSGLEIISIDKPELVEHERHQSNEKTRAKCFGAEDGTERLVLFRLDGELYYSGFHLLKYKKSWKIDDLYSALTGTSPLGNAEKTDLFSYTGLIKQQ
;
A
#
# COMPACT_ATOMS: atom_id res chain seq x y z
N MET A 1 -41.87 8.94 55.42
CA MET A 1 -41.31 10.01 54.56
C MET A 1 -39.81 9.87 54.29
N GLU A 2 -38.99 9.40 55.23
CA GLU A 2 -37.53 9.28 55.01
C GLU A 2 -37.12 8.21 53.99
N LYS A 3 -37.82 7.07 53.93
CA LYS A 3 -37.52 6.00 52.95
C LYS A 3 -37.72 6.41 51.49
N PHE A 4 -38.58 7.41 51.22
CA PHE A 4 -38.83 7.90 49.86
C PHE A 4 -37.75 8.88 49.39
N LYS A 5 -37.13 9.63 50.30
CA LYS A 5 -35.99 10.51 50.00
C LYS A 5 -34.72 9.72 49.67
N LEU A 6 -34.51 8.57 50.32
CA LEU A 6 -33.34 7.73 50.09
C LEU A 6 -33.33 7.06 48.70
N ILE A 7 -34.51 6.68 48.18
CA ILE A 7 -34.65 6.05 46.86
C ILE A 7 -34.42 7.07 45.73
N ILE A 8 -34.89 8.31 45.89
CA ILE A 8 -34.70 9.38 44.89
C ILE A 8 -33.22 9.80 44.78
N VAL A 9 -32.49 9.84 45.89
CA VAL A 9 -31.04 10.12 45.89
C VAL A 9 -30.25 8.98 45.22
N PHE A 10 -30.66 7.73 45.40
CA PHE A 10 -29.99 6.59 44.77
C PHE A 10 -30.23 6.52 43.25
N ILE A 11 -31.42 6.86 42.78
CA ILE A 11 -31.75 6.90 41.34
C ILE A 11 -31.03 8.07 40.65
N LEU A 12 -30.92 9.24 41.29
CA LEU A 12 -30.16 10.38 40.75
C LEU A 12 -28.65 10.11 40.68
N ALA A 13 -28.08 9.34 41.61
CA ALA A 13 -26.67 8.94 41.57
C ALA A 13 -26.37 7.96 40.42
N ILE A 14 -27.30 7.06 40.08
CA ILE A 14 -27.16 6.11 38.97
C ILE A 14 -27.34 6.82 37.62
N VAL A 15 -28.24 7.80 37.52
CA VAL A 15 -28.40 8.63 36.30
C VAL A 15 -27.21 9.57 36.11
N ALA A 16 -26.62 10.13 37.19
CA ALA A 16 -25.40 10.93 37.10
C ALA A 16 -24.15 10.10 36.73
N MET A 17 -24.05 8.83 37.17
CA MET A 17 -22.95 7.94 36.79
C MET A 17 -23.08 7.35 35.38
N SER A 18 -24.28 7.32 34.79
CA SER A 18 -24.49 6.87 33.41
C SER A 18 -24.36 8.00 32.37
N ILE A 19 -24.26 9.25 32.80
CA ILE A 19 -23.98 10.41 31.93
C ILE A 19 -22.48 10.78 31.94
N TRP A 20 -21.68 10.23 32.86
CA TRP A 20 -20.22 10.44 32.90
C TRP A 20 -19.38 9.35 32.22
N SER A 21 -19.98 8.22 31.84
CA SER A 21 -19.28 7.13 31.13
C SER A 21 -19.40 7.20 29.61
N SER A 22 -20.33 8.00 29.07
CA SER A 22 -20.49 8.22 27.62
C SER A 22 -19.65 9.38 27.07
N GLY A 23 -19.00 10.16 27.93
CA GLY A 23 -18.07 11.24 27.59
C GLY A 23 -16.58 10.89 27.66
N LEU A 24 -16.24 9.64 28.02
CA LEU A 24 -14.87 9.12 27.96
C LEU A 24 -14.51 8.83 26.51
N PHE A 25 -14.13 9.90 25.81
CA PHE A 25 -13.29 9.93 24.62
C PHE A 25 -13.31 8.63 23.82
N ALA A 26 -14.33 8.44 22.98
CA ALA A 26 -14.05 7.88 21.67
C ALA A 26 -13.08 8.87 21.01
N LYS A 27 -11.78 8.72 21.31
CA LYS A 27 -10.70 9.36 20.59
C LYS A 27 -11.02 8.99 19.15
N LYS A 28 -11.54 9.94 18.37
CA LYS A 28 -11.79 9.77 16.94
C LYS A 28 -10.50 9.13 16.44
N ALA A 29 -10.56 7.84 16.09
CA ALA A 29 -9.39 7.10 15.69
C ALA A 29 -9.05 7.69 14.33
N GLU A 30 -8.33 8.81 14.37
CA GLU A 30 -7.84 9.47 13.19
C GLU A 30 -6.96 8.41 12.53
N LEU A 31 -7.27 8.12 11.28
CA LEU A 31 -6.52 7.18 10.45
C LEU A 31 -5.18 7.83 10.10
N SER A 32 -4.38 8.12 11.13
CA SER A 32 -3.06 8.72 10.99
C SER A 32 -2.11 7.61 10.59
N ILE A 33 -1.54 7.75 9.39
CA ILE A 33 -0.47 6.88 8.94
C ILE A 33 0.78 7.28 9.74
N PRO A 34 1.53 6.33 10.32
CA PRO A 34 2.79 6.64 10.98
C PRO A 34 3.73 7.40 10.03
N LYS A 35 4.42 8.42 10.56
CA LYS A 35 5.41 9.16 9.77
C LYS A 35 6.75 8.44 9.84
N GLU A 36 7.13 7.79 8.75
CA GLU A 36 8.41 7.12 8.62
C GLU A 36 9.24 7.72 7.48
N SER A 37 10.57 7.63 7.59
CA SER A 37 11.49 8.08 6.55
C SER A 37 12.55 7.04 6.24
N PHE A 38 12.81 6.82 4.95
CA PHE A 38 13.67 5.74 4.47
C PHE A 38 14.80 6.28 3.61
N ALA A 39 16.04 6.11 4.07
CA ALA A 39 17.21 6.62 3.35
C ALA A 39 17.48 5.91 2.01
N THR A 40 16.96 4.69 1.81
CA THR A 40 17.12 3.93 0.56
C THR A 40 15.81 3.26 0.16
N PRO A 41 15.62 2.96 -1.15
CA PRO A 41 14.44 2.23 -1.63
C PRO A 41 14.24 0.88 -0.94
N GLU A 42 15.33 0.14 -0.72
CA GLU A 42 15.32 -1.20 -0.12
C GLU A 42 14.83 -1.16 1.34
N LYS A 43 15.12 -0.07 2.06
CA LYS A 43 14.63 0.11 3.43
C LYS A 43 13.11 0.33 3.46
N ALA A 44 12.56 1.11 2.52
CA ALA A 44 11.12 1.31 2.41
C ALA A 44 10.40 0.00 2.09
N ILE A 45 10.91 -0.76 1.11
CA ILE A 45 10.37 -2.07 0.72
C ILE A 45 10.43 -3.08 1.87
N LYS A 46 11.59 -3.21 2.54
CA LYS A 46 11.72 -4.11 3.70
C LYS A 46 10.75 -3.75 4.81
N TYR A 47 10.57 -2.47 5.09
CA TYR A 47 9.63 -2.01 6.10
C TYR A 47 8.19 -2.39 5.72
N PHE A 48 7.79 -2.12 4.48
CA PHE A 48 6.47 -2.49 3.95
C PHE A 48 6.22 -4.00 4.08
N LEU A 49 7.13 -4.83 3.56
CA LEU A 49 6.97 -6.29 3.58
C LEU A 49 6.99 -6.85 5.01
N ASN A 50 7.86 -6.35 5.89
CA ASN A 50 7.87 -6.77 7.30
C ASN A 50 6.57 -6.40 8.02
N ALA A 51 5.99 -5.24 7.74
CA ALA A 51 4.69 -4.87 8.29
C ALA A 51 3.57 -5.82 7.81
N LEU A 52 3.62 -6.30 6.55
CA LEU A 52 2.67 -7.32 6.08
C LEU A 52 2.86 -8.67 6.78
N LYS A 53 4.10 -9.09 7.04
CA LYS A 53 4.41 -10.29 7.83
C LYS A 53 3.82 -10.22 9.25
N GLU A 54 3.80 -9.02 9.82
CA GLU A 54 3.19 -8.70 11.12
C GLU A 54 1.67 -8.49 11.03
N ASN A 55 1.08 -8.57 9.83
CA ASN A 55 -0.33 -8.29 9.55
C ASN A 55 -0.76 -6.85 9.94
N ASP A 56 0.19 -5.91 9.95
CA ASP A 56 -0.03 -4.50 10.26
C ASP A 56 0.00 -3.66 8.97
N PHE A 57 -1.13 -3.62 8.28
CA PHE A 57 -1.25 -2.82 7.05
C PHE A 57 -1.12 -1.31 7.32
N ARG A 58 -1.50 -0.81 8.50
CA ARG A 58 -1.34 0.62 8.84
C ARG A 58 0.14 0.97 8.93
N LYS A 59 0.95 0.10 9.50
CA LYS A 59 2.41 0.21 9.48
C LYS A 59 2.92 0.13 8.05
N ALA A 60 2.44 -0.80 7.23
CA ALA A 60 2.86 -0.90 5.83
C ALA A 60 2.65 0.41 5.04
N LEU A 61 1.50 1.08 5.23
CA LEU A 61 1.19 2.37 4.59
C LEU A 61 2.20 3.48 4.90
N ALA A 62 2.92 3.42 6.03
CA ALA A 62 3.95 4.40 6.36
C ALA A 62 5.15 4.39 5.39
N ALA A 63 5.35 3.29 4.67
CA ALA A 63 6.35 3.18 3.61
C ALA A 63 5.89 3.76 2.27
N CYS A 64 4.61 4.09 2.11
CA CYS A 64 4.06 4.48 0.82
C CYS A 64 3.95 6.00 0.63
N ALA A 65 4.04 6.44 -0.63
CA ALA A 65 3.86 7.83 -1.04
C ALA A 65 2.36 8.13 -1.08
N ILE A 66 1.83 8.66 0.03
CA ILE A 66 0.41 8.94 0.20
C ILE A 66 0.24 10.43 0.50
N GLU A 67 0.83 10.92 1.58
CA GLU A 67 0.71 12.32 1.97
C GLU A 67 1.46 13.22 0.98
N GLU A 68 2.71 12.87 0.69
CA GLU A 68 3.57 13.65 -0.21
C GLU A 68 3.05 13.62 -1.64
N TYR A 69 2.51 12.48 -2.08
CA TYR A 69 1.88 12.32 -3.40
C TYR A 69 0.68 13.26 -3.54
N SER A 70 -0.24 13.26 -2.57
CA SER A 70 -1.47 14.05 -2.67
C SER A 70 -1.23 15.56 -2.52
N GLN A 71 -0.25 15.95 -1.69
CA GLN A 71 0.08 17.36 -1.48
C GLN A 71 0.93 17.94 -2.60
N GLY A 72 1.76 17.11 -3.23
CA GLY A 72 2.71 17.53 -4.24
C GLY A 72 2.24 17.32 -5.68
N PHE A 73 1.00 16.87 -5.90
CA PHE A 73 0.52 16.58 -7.25
C PHE A 73 0.43 17.84 -8.11
N ASP A 74 1.27 17.92 -9.13
CA ASP A 74 1.29 19.00 -10.10
C ASP A 74 0.42 18.60 -11.29
N PHE A 75 -0.80 19.16 -11.32
CA PHE A 75 -1.80 18.83 -12.33
C PHE A 75 -1.35 19.28 -13.73
N GLU A 76 -0.79 20.48 -13.87
CA GLU A 76 -0.31 21.01 -15.15
C GLU A 76 0.85 20.16 -15.68
N ALA A 77 1.86 19.89 -14.85
CA ALA A 77 2.99 19.05 -15.25
C ALA A 77 2.55 17.62 -15.60
N TYR A 78 1.53 17.08 -14.93
CA TYR A 78 0.95 15.78 -15.27
C TYR A 78 0.26 15.82 -16.64
N THR A 79 -0.58 16.83 -16.92
CA THR A 79 -1.27 16.93 -18.20
C THR A 79 -0.32 17.24 -19.36
N ASP A 80 0.70 18.06 -19.16
CA ASP A 80 1.75 18.34 -20.14
C ASP A 80 2.54 17.06 -20.49
N ARG A 81 2.83 16.23 -19.48
CA ARG A 81 3.53 14.96 -19.68
C ARG A 81 2.66 13.94 -20.41
N MET A 82 1.40 13.83 -20.03
CA MET A 82 0.49 12.80 -20.56
C MET A 82 -0.14 13.20 -21.89
N ASP A 83 -0.08 14.50 -22.25
CA ASP A 83 -0.81 15.12 -23.36
C ASP A 83 -2.32 14.79 -23.32
N ALA A 84 -2.83 14.54 -22.11
CA ALA A 84 -4.18 14.06 -21.86
C ALA A 84 -4.54 14.19 -20.37
N PHE A 85 -5.84 14.26 -20.09
CA PHE A 85 -6.40 14.12 -18.76
C PHE A 85 -7.61 13.18 -18.80
N VAL A 86 -7.58 12.15 -17.96
CA VAL A 86 -8.71 11.21 -17.82
C VAL A 86 -9.49 11.58 -16.55
N PHE A 87 -10.67 12.18 -16.74
CA PHE A 87 -11.47 12.80 -15.68
C PHE A 87 -11.74 11.90 -14.46
N TYR A 88 -11.96 10.61 -14.66
CA TYR A 88 -12.32 9.68 -13.59
C TYR A 88 -11.12 8.93 -12.97
N ALA A 89 -9.93 9.04 -13.56
CA ALA A 89 -8.77 8.21 -13.19
C ALA A 89 -7.55 9.02 -12.72
N SER A 90 -7.46 10.27 -13.16
CA SER A 90 -6.35 11.16 -12.80
C SER A 90 -6.59 11.77 -11.42
N PRO A 91 -5.54 12.07 -10.64
CA PRO A 91 -5.70 12.76 -9.36
C PRO A 91 -6.34 14.15 -9.56
N ALA A 92 -7.01 14.62 -8.51
CA ALA A 92 -7.60 15.96 -8.51
C ALA A 92 -6.52 17.03 -8.26
N PRO A 93 -6.73 18.30 -8.67
CA PRO A 93 -5.78 19.38 -8.42
C PRO A 93 -5.50 19.57 -6.93
N SER A 94 -4.22 19.70 -6.55
CA SER A 94 -3.81 19.83 -5.15
C SER A 94 -3.97 21.25 -4.58
N ASP A 95 -4.40 22.23 -5.38
CA ASP A 95 -4.63 23.63 -4.95
C ASP A 95 -5.76 23.77 -3.93
N TYR A 96 -6.65 22.77 -3.87
CA TYR A 96 -7.82 22.78 -3.01
C TYR A 96 -7.67 21.74 -1.89
N PRO A 97 -7.72 22.13 -0.60
CA PRO A 97 -7.51 21.21 0.52
C PRO A 97 -8.43 19.98 0.52
N LEU A 98 -9.69 20.15 0.07
CA LEU A 98 -10.63 19.03 -0.07
C LEU A 98 -10.12 17.97 -1.05
N TYR A 99 -9.56 18.38 -2.20
CA TYR A 99 -9.06 17.45 -3.21
C TYR A 99 -7.78 16.76 -2.78
N VAL A 100 -6.90 17.44 -2.05
CA VAL A 100 -5.74 16.80 -1.41
C VAL A 100 -6.20 15.67 -0.48
N GLU A 101 -7.24 15.90 0.33
CA GLU A 101 -7.78 14.88 1.23
C GLU A 101 -8.43 13.71 0.46
N LEU A 102 -9.20 14.00 -0.59
CA LEU A 102 -9.82 12.95 -1.41
C LEU A 102 -8.76 12.10 -2.13
N THR A 103 -7.77 12.72 -2.77
CA THR A 103 -6.67 12.01 -3.45
C THR A 103 -5.86 11.17 -2.48
N LYS A 104 -5.69 11.60 -1.22
CA LYS A 104 -5.08 10.79 -0.17
C LYS A 104 -5.84 9.48 0.06
N TYR A 105 -7.18 9.54 0.22
CA TYR A 105 -7.99 8.33 0.40
C TYR A 105 -8.02 7.44 -0.85
N GLU A 106 -8.10 8.04 -2.04
CA GLU A 106 -8.00 7.30 -3.30
C GLU A 106 -6.67 6.55 -3.40
N ARG A 107 -5.57 7.23 -3.07
CA ARG A 107 -4.23 6.64 -3.10
C ARG A 107 -4.08 5.49 -2.12
N MET A 108 -4.57 5.67 -0.89
CA MET A 108 -4.64 4.59 0.10
C MET A 108 -5.45 3.40 -0.42
N GLY A 109 -6.60 3.63 -1.06
CA GLY A 109 -7.42 2.60 -1.66
C GLY A 109 -6.72 1.85 -2.79
N GLN A 110 -5.99 2.55 -3.65
CA GLN A 110 -5.17 1.95 -4.72
C GLN A 110 -4.09 1.03 -4.15
N ILE A 111 -3.30 1.51 -3.18
CA ILE A 111 -2.26 0.72 -2.52
C ILE A 111 -2.88 -0.48 -1.79
N ALA A 112 -4.01 -0.30 -1.10
CA ALA A 112 -4.71 -1.39 -0.43
C ALA A 112 -5.19 -2.46 -1.42
N LYS A 113 -5.73 -2.05 -2.57
CA LYS A 113 -6.16 -2.97 -3.63
C LYS A 113 -4.99 -3.81 -4.16
N LYS A 114 -3.85 -3.18 -4.45
CA LYS A 114 -2.65 -3.89 -4.93
C LYS A 114 -2.06 -4.79 -3.86
N THR A 115 -1.99 -4.32 -2.62
CA THR A 115 -1.54 -5.12 -1.47
C THR A 115 -2.43 -6.35 -1.27
N LYS A 116 -3.74 -6.22 -1.43
CA LYS A 116 -4.66 -7.37 -1.39
C LYS A 116 -4.33 -8.39 -2.49
N PHE A 117 -4.09 -7.95 -3.72
CA PHE A 117 -3.70 -8.85 -4.81
C PHE A 117 -2.33 -9.48 -4.59
N PHE A 118 -1.38 -8.75 -4.03
CA PHE A 118 -0.10 -9.28 -3.57
C PHE A 118 -0.32 -10.42 -2.56
N CYS A 119 -1.10 -10.20 -1.50
CA CYS A 119 -1.38 -11.23 -0.50
C CYS A 119 -2.09 -12.45 -1.10
N TYR A 120 -3.09 -12.25 -1.96
CA TYR A 120 -3.80 -13.36 -2.63
C TYR A 120 -2.90 -14.14 -3.57
N SER A 121 -2.02 -13.45 -4.32
CA SER A 121 -1.07 -14.09 -5.23
C SER A 121 -0.12 -15.04 -4.52
N LEU A 122 0.19 -14.77 -3.26
CA LEU A 122 1.00 -15.62 -2.41
C LEU A 122 0.17 -16.74 -1.78
N LEU A 123 -0.92 -16.37 -1.12
CA LEU A 123 -1.62 -17.26 -0.19
C LEU A 123 -2.81 -18.02 -0.79
N ALA A 124 -3.61 -17.37 -1.64
CA ALA A 124 -4.87 -17.94 -2.10
C ALA A 124 -4.64 -19.13 -3.03
N THR A 125 -5.47 -20.17 -2.91
CA THR A 125 -5.47 -21.29 -3.86
C THR A 125 -5.94 -20.88 -5.26
N GLU A 126 -6.83 -19.89 -5.31
CA GLU A 126 -7.32 -19.31 -6.56
C GLU A 126 -6.29 -18.30 -7.09
N LYS A 127 -5.67 -18.61 -8.23
CA LYS A 127 -4.69 -17.75 -8.88
C LYS A 127 -5.24 -17.06 -10.13
N GLU A 128 -6.47 -17.38 -10.52
CA GLU A 128 -7.16 -16.71 -11.62
C GLU A 128 -7.69 -15.35 -11.13
N TYR A 129 -7.13 -14.25 -11.65
CA TYR A 129 -7.61 -12.89 -11.39
C TYR A 129 -8.89 -12.54 -12.17
N GLN A 130 -9.58 -13.55 -12.70
CA GLN A 130 -10.81 -13.41 -13.46
C GLN A 130 -12.04 -13.62 -12.57
N THR A 131 -13.21 -13.27 -13.11
CA THR A 131 -14.48 -13.56 -12.44
C THR A 131 -14.66 -15.06 -12.27
N ILE A 132 -14.74 -15.49 -11.01
CA ILE A 132 -15.11 -16.86 -10.68
C ILE A 132 -16.64 -16.98 -10.81
N SER A 133 -17.09 -17.62 -11.89
CA SER A 133 -18.51 -17.93 -12.11
C SER A 133 -18.91 -19.19 -11.34
N ASN A 134 -20.11 -19.17 -10.73
CA ASN A 134 -20.73 -20.30 -10.03
C ASN A 134 -19.81 -21.02 -9.02
N PRO A 135 -19.18 -20.32 -8.05
CA PRO A 135 -18.29 -20.96 -7.10
C PRO A 135 -19.06 -21.92 -6.17
N SER A 136 -18.60 -23.16 -6.05
CA SER A 136 -19.14 -24.11 -5.05
C SER A 136 -18.81 -23.66 -3.62
N LYS A 137 -19.57 -24.14 -2.64
CA LYS A 137 -19.30 -23.85 -1.22
C LYS A 137 -17.90 -24.32 -0.81
N GLU A 138 -17.47 -25.47 -1.33
CA GLU A 138 -16.17 -26.07 -1.06
C GLU A 138 -15.05 -25.19 -1.61
N ARG A 139 -15.21 -24.68 -2.84
CA ARG A 139 -14.25 -23.75 -3.48
C ARG A 139 -14.13 -22.45 -2.68
N ILE A 140 -15.25 -21.86 -2.27
CA ILE A 140 -15.26 -20.64 -1.43
C ILE A 140 -14.56 -20.90 -0.09
N ALA A 141 -14.87 -22.02 0.56
CA ALA A 141 -14.26 -22.37 1.84
C ALA A 141 -12.73 -22.58 1.71
N ALA A 142 -12.27 -23.18 0.60
CA ALA A 142 -10.85 -23.32 0.31
C ALA A 142 -10.16 -21.95 0.09
N PHE A 143 -10.80 -21.05 -0.66
CA PHE A 143 -10.31 -19.68 -0.85
C PHE A 143 -10.21 -18.91 0.46
N ILE A 144 -11.25 -18.92 1.30
CA ILE A 144 -11.26 -18.24 2.61
C ILE A 144 -10.12 -18.76 3.49
N ARG A 145 -9.93 -20.09 3.54
CA ARG A 145 -8.92 -20.73 4.39
C ARG A 145 -7.50 -20.40 3.91
N SER A 146 -7.27 -20.49 2.60
CA SER A 146 -5.95 -20.24 2.00
C SER A 146 -5.57 -18.76 2.03
N SER A 147 -6.53 -17.84 1.95
CA SER A 147 -6.28 -16.38 1.98
C SER A 147 -5.96 -15.81 3.37
N ASN A 148 -5.71 -16.65 4.37
CA ASN A 148 -5.42 -16.21 5.74
C ASN A 148 -4.08 -15.44 5.81
N PRO A 149 -4.08 -14.13 6.14
CA PRO A 149 -2.86 -13.32 6.13
C PRO A 149 -1.80 -13.75 7.15
N ALA A 150 -2.16 -14.57 8.15
CA ALA A 150 -1.19 -15.15 9.08
C ALA A 150 -0.13 -16.01 8.35
N GLY A 151 -0.46 -16.55 7.17
CA GLY A 151 0.49 -17.27 6.31
C GLY A 151 1.66 -16.41 5.82
N LEU A 152 1.53 -15.08 5.81
CA LEU A 152 2.63 -14.18 5.42
C LEU A 152 3.78 -14.16 6.44
N SER A 153 3.58 -14.64 7.66
CA SER A 153 4.64 -14.66 8.68
C SER A 153 5.89 -15.44 8.21
N GLY A 154 5.71 -16.45 7.35
CA GLY A 154 6.78 -17.23 6.73
C GLY A 154 7.48 -16.57 5.54
N LEU A 155 7.04 -15.39 5.09
CA LEU A 155 7.62 -14.70 3.94
C LEU A 155 9.07 -14.30 4.23
N GLU A 156 10.00 -14.84 3.44
CA GLU A 156 11.43 -14.54 3.53
C GLU A 156 11.83 -13.64 2.36
N ILE A 157 12.43 -12.48 2.65
CA ILE A 157 12.99 -11.60 1.61
C ILE A 157 14.39 -12.13 1.28
N ILE A 158 14.57 -12.65 0.07
CA ILE A 158 15.85 -13.22 -0.39
C ILE A 158 16.76 -12.11 -0.91
N SER A 159 16.25 -11.25 -1.80
CA SER A 159 16.99 -10.12 -2.34
C SER A 159 16.07 -8.97 -2.73
N ILE A 160 16.65 -7.77 -2.83
CA ILE A 160 16.02 -6.59 -3.42
C ILE A 160 17.02 -6.04 -4.40
N ASP A 161 16.72 -6.21 -5.68
CA ASP A 161 17.64 -5.94 -6.77
C ASP A 161 17.12 -4.80 -7.63
N LYS A 162 18.07 -4.10 -8.25
CA LYS A 162 17.82 -2.98 -9.14
C LYS A 162 17.97 -3.49 -10.59
N PRO A 163 16.93 -3.40 -11.45
CA PRO A 163 17.08 -3.68 -12.88
C PRO A 163 18.22 -2.89 -13.51
N GLU A 164 18.95 -3.47 -14.46
CA GLU A 164 20.07 -2.80 -15.13
C GLU A 164 19.63 -1.50 -15.83
N LEU A 165 18.45 -1.53 -16.47
CA LEU A 165 17.87 -0.38 -17.17
C LEU A 165 17.55 0.83 -16.27
N VAL A 166 17.53 0.67 -14.93
CA VAL A 166 17.35 1.80 -14.01
C VAL A 166 18.47 2.84 -14.16
N GLU A 167 19.68 2.41 -14.50
CA GLU A 167 20.84 3.30 -14.68
C GLU A 167 20.92 3.92 -16.07
N HIS A 168 20.06 3.50 -17.01
CA HIS A 168 20.05 4.06 -18.35
C HIS A 168 19.58 5.53 -18.32
N GLU A 169 20.33 6.45 -18.93
CA GLU A 169 20.06 7.90 -18.86
C GLU A 169 18.64 8.28 -19.29
N ARG A 170 18.13 7.63 -20.35
CA ARG A 170 16.75 7.81 -20.81
C ARG A 170 15.73 7.46 -19.72
N HIS A 171 15.93 6.37 -18.98
CA HIS A 171 15.04 5.99 -17.89
C HIS A 171 15.13 6.99 -16.74
N GLN A 172 16.34 7.37 -16.30
CA GLN A 172 16.52 8.37 -15.24
C GLN A 172 15.89 9.73 -15.59
N SER A 173 16.00 10.17 -16.85
CA SER A 173 15.36 11.39 -17.33
C SER A 173 13.82 11.29 -17.29
N ASN A 174 13.28 10.14 -17.71
CA ASN A 174 11.86 9.86 -17.64
C ASN A 174 11.34 9.82 -16.20
N GLU A 175 12.07 9.18 -15.28
CA GLU A 175 11.69 9.10 -13.87
C GLU A 175 11.74 10.47 -13.19
N LYS A 176 12.75 11.30 -13.45
CA LYS A 176 12.77 12.69 -12.94
C LYS A 176 11.58 13.50 -13.44
N THR A 177 11.22 13.34 -14.71
CA THR A 177 10.07 14.06 -15.30
C THR A 177 8.77 13.59 -14.65
N ARG A 178 8.62 12.28 -14.48
CA ARG A 178 7.44 11.69 -13.82
C ARG A 178 7.36 12.04 -12.33
N ALA A 179 8.48 12.03 -11.62
CA ALA A 179 8.54 12.34 -10.19
C ALA A 179 8.04 13.76 -9.89
N LYS A 180 8.36 14.72 -10.77
CA LYS A 180 7.89 16.11 -10.66
C LYS A 180 6.37 16.23 -10.66
N CYS A 181 5.66 15.42 -11.45
CA CYS A 181 4.19 15.41 -11.46
C CYS A 181 3.59 15.10 -10.08
N PHE A 182 4.36 14.48 -9.18
CA PHE A 182 3.91 14.07 -7.84
C PHE A 182 4.71 14.74 -6.72
N GLY A 183 5.40 15.86 -7.02
CA GLY A 183 6.17 16.63 -6.05
C GLY A 183 7.42 15.93 -5.53
N ALA A 184 7.87 14.87 -6.22
CA ALA A 184 9.06 14.11 -5.89
C ALA A 184 10.29 14.62 -6.65
N GLU A 185 11.48 14.35 -6.10
CA GLU A 185 12.78 14.74 -6.66
C GLU A 185 13.29 13.73 -7.70
N ASP A 186 12.95 12.45 -7.52
CA ASP A 186 13.41 11.35 -8.35
C ASP A 186 12.52 10.11 -8.23
N GLY A 187 12.69 9.15 -9.14
CA GLY A 187 11.99 7.87 -9.19
C GLY A 187 12.97 6.70 -9.40
N THR A 188 12.58 5.50 -8.98
CA THR A 188 13.38 4.29 -9.22
C THR A 188 12.53 3.02 -9.12
N GLU A 189 13.02 1.93 -9.68
CA GLU A 189 12.37 0.61 -9.62
C GLU A 189 13.24 -0.43 -8.91
N ARG A 190 12.59 -1.38 -8.25
CA ARG A 190 13.22 -2.54 -7.61
C ARG A 190 12.42 -3.80 -7.86
N LEU A 191 13.13 -4.93 -7.96
CA LEU A 191 12.52 -6.26 -7.87
C LEU A 191 12.88 -6.87 -6.54
N VAL A 192 11.90 -7.52 -5.93
CA VAL A 192 12.13 -8.30 -4.72
C VAL A 192 12.01 -9.76 -5.09
N LEU A 193 13.00 -10.56 -4.72
CA LEU A 193 12.88 -12.02 -4.67
C LEU A 193 12.51 -12.41 -3.24
N PHE A 194 11.47 -13.23 -3.10
CA PHE A 194 11.05 -13.75 -1.82
C PHE A 194 10.74 -15.24 -1.88
N ARG A 195 10.83 -15.90 -0.72
CA ARG A 195 10.48 -17.30 -0.53
C ARG A 195 9.29 -17.41 0.41
N LEU A 196 8.34 -18.27 0.07
CA LEU A 196 7.22 -18.64 0.94
C LEU A 196 6.92 -20.12 0.72
N ASP A 197 6.79 -20.88 1.80
CA ASP A 197 6.50 -22.32 1.77
C ASP A 197 7.42 -23.13 0.82
N GLY A 198 8.69 -22.75 0.75
CA GLY A 198 9.71 -23.41 -0.07
C GLY A 198 9.75 -22.96 -1.54
N GLU A 199 8.79 -22.14 -1.97
CA GLU A 199 8.65 -21.67 -3.35
C GLU A 199 9.19 -20.25 -3.51
N LEU A 200 9.76 -19.94 -4.67
CA LEU A 200 10.28 -18.62 -5.00
C LEU A 200 9.27 -17.80 -5.78
N TYR A 201 9.21 -16.52 -5.44
CA TYR A 201 8.34 -15.54 -6.05
C TYR A 201 9.06 -14.21 -6.21
N TYR A 202 8.61 -13.40 -7.17
CA TYR A 202 9.07 -12.02 -7.30
C TYR A 202 7.92 -11.01 -7.42
N SER A 203 8.22 -9.76 -7.13
CA SER A 203 7.33 -8.63 -7.38
C SER A 203 8.14 -7.35 -7.62
N GLY A 204 7.59 -6.45 -8.42
CA GLY A 204 8.18 -5.16 -8.74
C GLY A 204 7.66 -4.06 -7.83
N PHE A 205 8.50 -3.04 -7.59
CA PHE A 205 8.15 -1.85 -6.86
C PHE A 205 8.67 -0.63 -7.59
N HIS A 206 7.84 0.40 -7.67
CA HIS A 206 8.23 1.73 -8.09
C HIS A 206 8.24 2.64 -6.87
N LEU A 207 9.27 3.48 -6.74
CA LEU A 207 9.49 4.33 -5.59
C LEU A 207 9.77 5.75 -6.01
N LEU A 208 9.26 6.69 -5.23
CA LEU A 208 9.51 8.11 -5.37
C LEU A 208 10.35 8.62 -4.21
N LYS A 209 11.23 9.58 -4.51
CA LYS A 209 12.08 10.24 -3.52
C LYS A 209 11.53 11.62 -3.16
N TYR A 210 11.24 11.82 -1.90
CA TYR A 210 10.82 13.09 -1.32
C TYR A 210 11.88 13.57 -0.32
N LYS A 211 12.62 14.63 -0.67
CA LYS A 211 13.74 15.12 0.17
C LYS A 211 14.74 14.00 0.47
N LYS A 212 14.85 13.59 1.73
CA LYS A 212 15.77 12.53 2.17
C LYS A 212 15.10 11.15 2.32
N SER A 213 13.86 11.01 1.86
CA SER A 213 13.06 9.80 2.05
C SER A 213 12.61 9.17 0.74
N TRP A 214 12.83 7.87 0.61
CA TRP A 214 12.18 7.03 -0.40
C TRP A 214 10.84 6.53 0.12
N LYS A 215 9.86 6.44 -0.78
CA LYS A 215 8.52 5.95 -0.50
C LYS A 215 8.04 5.08 -1.65
N ILE A 216 7.33 4.01 -1.35
CA ILE A 216 6.69 3.15 -2.35
C ILE A 216 5.58 3.95 -3.00
N ASP A 217 5.76 4.26 -4.27
CA ASP A 217 4.70 4.80 -5.09
C ASP A 217 3.80 3.64 -5.51
N ASP A 218 4.35 2.62 -6.16
CA ASP A 218 3.56 1.52 -6.70
C ASP A 218 4.16 0.13 -6.41
N LEU A 219 3.32 -0.90 -6.37
CA LEU A 219 3.70 -2.31 -6.32
C LEU A 219 3.80 -2.84 -7.76
N TYR A 220 4.60 -2.18 -8.59
CA TYR A 220 4.80 -2.52 -9.98
C TYR A 220 6.16 -1.97 -10.44
N SER A 221 6.83 -2.72 -11.32
CA SER A 221 8.01 -2.33 -12.07
C SER A 221 7.71 -2.43 -13.57
N ALA A 222 7.73 -1.29 -14.26
CA ALA A 222 7.54 -1.23 -15.70
C ALA A 222 8.73 -1.78 -16.46
N LEU A 223 9.95 -1.56 -15.94
CA LEU A 223 11.18 -2.04 -16.57
C LEU A 223 11.26 -3.56 -16.68
N THR A 224 10.57 -4.28 -15.81
CA THR A 224 10.60 -5.75 -15.78
C THR A 224 9.26 -6.40 -16.09
N GLY A 225 8.26 -5.59 -16.49
CA GLY A 225 6.96 -6.08 -16.92
C GLY A 225 6.16 -6.84 -15.85
N THR A 226 6.45 -6.61 -14.56
CA THR A 226 5.67 -7.19 -13.46
C THR A 226 4.20 -6.78 -13.56
N SER A 227 3.28 -7.52 -12.95
CA SER A 227 1.87 -7.16 -13.07
C SER A 227 1.52 -5.77 -12.50
N PRO A 228 0.77 -4.92 -13.24
CA PRO A 228 0.29 -3.63 -12.73
C PRO A 228 -0.77 -3.78 -11.62
N LEU A 229 -1.30 -4.98 -11.39
CA LEU A 229 -2.19 -5.27 -10.26
C LEU A 229 -1.43 -5.46 -8.94
N GLY A 230 -0.09 -5.56 -9.00
CA GLY A 230 0.79 -5.75 -7.85
C GLY A 230 0.81 -7.14 -7.27
N ASN A 231 0.44 -8.16 -8.05
CA ASN A 231 0.66 -9.54 -7.64
C ASN A 231 2.15 -9.91 -7.61
N ALA A 232 2.47 -10.85 -6.72
CA ALA A 232 3.68 -11.65 -6.83
C ALA A 232 3.52 -12.71 -7.91
N GLU A 233 4.62 -13.11 -8.51
CA GLU A 233 4.66 -14.12 -9.57
C GLU A 233 5.66 -15.21 -9.18
N LYS A 234 5.28 -16.48 -9.37
CA LYS A 234 6.15 -17.63 -9.08
C LYS A 234 7.33 -17.61 -10.05
N THR A 235 8.52 -17.97 -9.58
CA THR A 235 9.74 -17.94 -10.38
C THR A 235 10.78 -18.96 -9.91
N ASP A 236 11.93 -18.95 -10.57
CA ASP A 236 13.17 -19.62 -10.18
C ASP A 236 14.34 -18.61 -10.26
N LEU A 237 15.53 -19.00 -9.78
CA LEU A 237 16.68 -18.10 -9.76
C LEU A 237 17.17 -17.67 -11.17
N PHE A 238 17.05 -18.55 -12.17
CA PHE A 238 17.49 -18.26 -13.53
C PHE A 238 16.54 -17.25 -14.18
N SER A 239 15.23 -17.51 -14.12
CA SER A 239 14.17 -16.64 -14.61
C SER A 239 14.22 -15.27 -13.93
N TYR A 240 14.39 -15.22 -12.60
CA TYR A 240 14.54 -13.98 -11.85
C TYR A 240 15.78 -13.17 -12.27
N THR A 241 16.94 -13.83 -12.41
CA THR A 241 18.17 -13.16 -12.86
C THR A 241 18.01 -12.57 -14.26
N GLY A 242 17.28 -13.26 -15.15
CA GLY A 242 16.95 -12.78 -16.49
C GLY A 242 16.15 -11.47 -16.47
N LEU A 243 15.22 -11.31 -15.52
CA LEU A 243 14.43 -10.08 -15.38
C LEU A 243 15.26 -8.86 -15.01
N ILE A 244 16.30 -9.04 -14.18
CA ILE A 244 17.17 -7.93 -13.75
C ILE A 244 18.06 -7.45 -14.90
N LYS A 245 18.45 -8.37 -15.79
CA LYS A 245 19.46 -8.16 -16.85
C LYS A 245 18.89 -7.86 -18.24
N GLN A 246 17.60 -7.56 -18.37
CA GLN A 246 17.02 -7.30 -19.69
C GLN A 246 17.72 -6.11 -20.37
N GLN A 247 18.21 -6.34 -21.60
CA GLN A 247 18.99 -5.42 -22.46
C GLN A 247 18.08 -4.53 -23.30
#